data_AF-A0A078IKK8-F1
#
_entry.id   AF-A0A078IKK8-F1
#
_cell.length_a   1.000
_cell.length_b   1.000
_cell.length_c   1.000
_cell.angle_alpha   90.00
_cell.angle_beta   90.00
_cell.angle_gamma   90.00
#
_symmetry.space_group_name_H-M   'P 1'
#
loop_
_entity.id
_entity.type
_entity.pdbx_description
1 polymer ?
#
loop_
_entity_poly.entity_id
_entity_poly.type
_entity_poly.pdbx_seq_one_letter_code
_entity_poly.pdbx_strand_id
1 'polypeptide(L)'
;MEEIVSYPGNMNIKGGIGAQAHFVPAQPNLPYMRSALDTLGSLGFPVWLTEVDMPKCPDQVKYMEEVLREAYSHPAVQGIILYAGPEMSGFNKLTLADNDFNNTEAGDLIDKLLQEWQQEPAEIPVEYHEHNDEEQSRIIGFSPEVSLLHGHYTVTVTNPSMKNFSTTFSLEVTTETGQLQVVQLELDV
;
A
#
# COMPACT_ATOMS: atom_id res chain seq x y z
N MET A 1 -3.10 -13.61 21.52
CA MET A 1 -4.13 -13.97 20.52
C MET A 1 -4.36 -15.47 20.44
N GLU A 2 -3.32 -16.31 20.46
CA GLU A 2 -3.43 -17.78 20.40
C GLU A 2 -4.46 -18.34 21.40
N GLU A 3 -4.45 -17.85 22.65
CA GLU A 3 -5.42 -18.27 23.66
C GLU A 3 -6.87 -17.99 23.22
N ILE A 4 -7.15 -16.78 22.71
CA ILE A 4 -8.49 -16.33 22.26
C ILE A 4 -9.02 -17.23 21.15
N VAL A 5 -8.20 -17.56 20.16
CA VAL A 5 -8.62 -18.45 19.05
C VAL A 5 -8.67 -19.92 19.46
N SER A 6 -7.95 -20.32 20.52
CA SER A 6 -7.95 -21.70 21.03
C SER A 6 -9.18 -22.05 21.88
N TYR A 7 -9.98 -21.05 22.31
CA TYR A 7 -11.15 -21.30 23.15
C TYR A 7 -12.17 -22.22 22.44
N PRO A 8 -12.75 -23.22 23.16
CA PRO A 8 -13.83 -24.04 22.64
C PRO A 8 -14.99 -23.17 22.13
N GLY A 9 -15.37 -23.36 20.86
CA GLY A 9 -16.38 -22.54 20.18
C GLY A 9 -15.81 -21.57 19.13
N ASN A 10 -14.52 -21.24 19.20
CA ASN A 10 -13.86 -20.31 18.27
C ASN A 10 -13.13 -21.01 17.11
N MET A 11 -13.26 -22.34 16.99
CA MET A 11 -12.50 -23.18 16.04
C MET A 11 -12.58 -22.74 14.57
N ASN A 12 -13.66 -22.04 14.18
CA ASN A 12 -13.87 -21.54 12.82
C ASN A 12 -13.81 -20.00 12.71
N ILE A 13 -13.47 -19.30 13.80
CA ILE A 13 -13.38 -17.83 13.80
C ILE A 13 -11.99 -17.43 13.31
N LYS A 14 -11.94 -16.61 12.26
CA LYS A 14 -10.70 -15.95 11.83
C LYS A 14 -10.43 -14.78 12.75
N GLY A 15 -9.27 -14.77 13.41
CA GLY A 15 -8.83 -13.64 14.22
C GLY A 15 -8.44 -12.43 13.37
N GLY A 16 -8.53 -11.25 13.97
CA GLY A 16 -8.10 -9.99 13.36
C GLY A 16 -7.83 -8.95 14.45
N ILE A 17 -7.05 -7.93 14.12
CA ILE A 17 -6.69 -6.85 15.03
C ILE A 17 -7.33 -5.57 14.52
N GLY A 18 -8.19 -4.94 15.34
CA GLY A 18 -8.71 -3.60 15.08
C GLY A 18 -7.96 -2.58 15.93
N ALA A 19 -7.28 -1.64 15.28
CA ALA A 19 -6.66 -0.48 15.93
C ALA A 19 -7.46 0.77 15.59
N GLN A 20 -7.92 1.52 16.60
CA GLN A 20 -8.74 2.72 16.38
C GLN A 20 -8.02 3.76 15.53
N ALA A 21 -6.73 4.00 15.80
CA ALA A 21 -5.90 4.94 15.04
C ALA A 21 -6.41 6.39 15.07
N HIS A 22 -6.84 6.86 16.26
CA HIS A 22 -7.06 8.28 16.52
C HIS A 22 -5.72 9.02 16.67
N PHE A 23 -5.47 10.02 15.83
CA PHE A 23 -4.28 10.85 15.91
C PHE A 23 -4.57 12.17 16.62
N VAL A 24 -3.54 12.72 17.26
CA VAL A 24 -3.58 14.06 17.89
C VAL A 24 -3.35 15.16 16.83
N PRO A 25 -3.78 16.42 17.06
CA PRO A 25 -3.58 17.52 16.12
C PRO A 25 -2.12 18.04 16.10
N ALA A 26 -1.17 17.15 15.81
CA ALA A 26 0.26 17.42 15.74
C ALA A 26 0.91 16.49 14.71
N GLN A 27 2.13 16.83 14.27
CA GLN A 27 2.87 16.01 13.31
C GLN A 27 2.96 14.55 13.78
N PRO A 28 2.54 13.58 12.94
CA PRO A 28 2.54 12.17 13.32
C PRO A 28 3.98 11.67 13.46
N ASN A 29 4.22 10.84 14.47
CA ASN A 29 5.48 10.11 14.59
C ASN A 29 5.39 8.84 13.72
N LEU A 30 5.71 8.97 12.43
CA LEU A 30 5.66 7.85 11.48
C LEU A 30 6.55 6.66 11.88
N PRO A 31 7.78 6.85 12.40
CA PRO A 31 8.57 5.73 12.93
C PRO A 31 7.87 4.97 14.05
N TYR A 32 7.19 5.68 14.96
CA TYR A 32 6.39 5.04 16.00
C TYR A 32 5.19 4.31 15.42
N MET A 33 4.49 4.91 14.46
CA MET A 33 3.37 4.25 13.77
C MET A 33 3.82 2.96 13.09
N ARG A 34 4.92 2.97 12.33
CA ARG A 34 5.50 1.76 11.73
C ARG A 34 5.84 0.71 12.78
N SER A 35 6.55 1.08 13.84
CA SER A 35 6.91 0.14 14.92
C SER A 35 5.68 -0.46 15.61
N ALA A 36 4.60 0.31 15.78
CA ALA A 36 3.35 -0.18 16.32
C ALA A 36 2.67 -1.18 15.35
N LEU A 37 2.63 -0.86 14.05
CA LEU A 37 2.10 -1.75 13.02
C LEU A 37 2.93 -3.03 12.87
N ASP A 38 4.26 -2.96 12.95
CA ASP A 38 5.17 -4.12 12.98
C ASP A 38 4.84 -5.02 14.18
N THR A 39 4.65 -4.42 15.36
CA THR A 39 4.31 -5.13 16.59
C THR A 39 2.97 -5.86 16.43
N LEU A 40 1.94 -5.18 15.93
CA LEU A 40 0.63 -5.79 15.68
C LEU A 40 0.71 -6.89 14.61
N GLY A 41 1.43 -6.62 13.52
CA GLY A 41 1.63 -7.55 12.41
C GLY A 41 2.42 -8.80 12.77
N SER A 42 3.34 -8.69 13.73
CA SER A 42 4.13 -9.84 14.23
C SER A 42 3.27 -10.96 14.82
N LEU A 43 2.01 -10.66 15.18
CA LEU A 43 1.06 -11.64 15.68
C LEU A 43 0.47 -12.54 14.58
N GLY A 44 0.74 -12.25 13.30
CA GLY A 44 0.28 -13.05 12.16
C GLY A 44 -1.21 -12.92 11.84
N PHE A 45 -1.88 -11.91 12.39
CA PHE A 45 -3.29 -11.61 12.12
C PHE A 45 -3.44 -10.38 11.24
N PRO A 46 -4.50 -10.29 10.41
CA PRO A 46 -4.77 -9.09 9.62
C PRO A 46 -5.01 -7.89 10.54
N VAL A 47 -4.35 -6.77 10.25
CA VAL A 47 -4.53 -5.50 10.97
C VAL A 47 -5.48 -4.60 10.18
N TRP A 48 -6.48 -4.07 10.86
CA TRP A 48 -7.39 -3.06 10.33
C TRP A 48 -7.25 -1.79 11.18
N LEU A 49 -7.05 -0.66 10.52
CA LEU A 49 -7.23 0.63 11.18
C LEU A 49 -8.71 0.99 11.08
N THR A 50 -9.42 1.04 12.20
CA THR A 50 -10.89 0.99 12.19
C THR A 50 -11.56 2.35 12.36
N GLU A 51 -10.87 3.35 12.88
CA GLU A 51 -11.45 4.65 13.25
C GLU A 51 -10.49 5.81 12.96
N VAL A 52 -9.78 5.76 11.84
CA VAL A 52 -8.73 6.74 11.53
C VAL A 52 -9.34 8.15 11.46
N ASP A 53 -8.93 9.02 12.38
CA ASP A 53 -9.27 10.44 12.40
C ASP A 53 -8.14 11.28 13.00
N MET A 54 -8.25 12.59 12.82
CA MET A 54 -7.41 13.58 13.48
C MET A 54 -8.26 14.84 13.71
N PRO A 55 -8.20 15.49 14.89
CA PRO A 55 -8.83 16.80 15.09
C PRO A 55 -8.29 17.87 14.13
N LYS A 56 -9.12 18.88 13.83
CA LYS A 56 -8.72 20.00 12.96
C LYS A 56 -7.47 20.71 13.50
N CYS A 57 -6.50 20.94 12.62
CA CYS A 57 -5.29 21.73 12.88
C CYS A 57 -4.77 22.32 11.56
N PRO A 58 -3.87 23.33 11.57
CA PRO A 58 -3.42 23.99 10.36
C PRO A 58 -2.84 23.04 9.29
N ASP A 59 -2.18 21.97 9.71
CA ASP A 59 -1.54 20.99 8.83
C ASP A 59 -2.32 19.66 8.72
N GLN A 60 -3.61 19.63 9.10
CA GLN A 60 -4.40 18.39 9.17
C GLN A 60 -4.34 17.59 7.87
N VAL A 61 -4.50 18.24 6.73
CA VAL A 61 -4.45 17.59 5.40
C VAL A 61 -3.11 16.91 5.18
N LYS A 62 -2.00 17.62 5.44
CA LYS A 62 -0.65 17.06 5.30
C LYS A 62 -0.45 15.86 6.22
N TYR A 63 -0.82 15.98 7.50
CA TYR A 63 -0.62 14.90 8.46
C TYR A 63 -1.51 13.69 8.19
N MET A 64 -2.75 13.90 7.73
CA MET A 64 -3.62 12.82 7.29
C MET A 64 -3.05 12.11 6.07
N GLU A 65 -2.47 12.83 5.11
CA GLU A 65 -1.80 12.22 3.96
C GLU A 65 -0.62 11.34 4.40
N GLU A 66 0.24 11.84 5.28
CA GLU A 66 1.37 11.09 5.85
C GLU A 66 0.89 9.80 6.57
N VAL A 67 -0.12 9.91 7.44
CA VAL A 67 -0.70 8.78 8.17
C VAL A 67 -1.30 7.74 7.22
N LEU A 68 -2.11 8.16 6.26
CA LEU A 68 -2.83 7.26 5.36
C LEU A 68 -1.87 6.53 4.42
N ARG A 69 -0.83 7.20 3.93
CA ARG A 69 0.22 6.58 3.12
C ARG A 69 1.06 5.58 3.92
N GLU A 70 1.43 5.93 5.16
CA GLU A 70 2.14 5.00 6.05
C GLU A 70 1.31 3.74 6.31
N ALA A 71 0.02 3.91 6.66
CA ALA A 71 -0.91 2.80 6.85
C ALA A 71 -1.06 1.93 5.60
N TYR A 72 -1.29 2.55 4.44
CA TYR A 72 -1.49 1.86 3.17
C TYR A 72 -0.24 1.07 2.73
N SER A 73 0.95 1.59 3.00
CA SER A 73 2.22 0.96 2.63
C SER A 73 2.61 -0.24 3.52
N HIS A 74 1.96 -0.42 4.66
CA HIS A 74 2.40 -1.40 5.65
C HIS A 74 1.82 -2.79 5.37
N PRO A 75 2.65 -3.86 5.20
CA PRO A 75 2.20 -5.16 4.72
C PRO A 75 1.19 -5.87 5.64
N ALA A 76 1.24 -5.60 6.95
CA ALA A 76 0.28 -6.16 7.91
C ALA A 76 -1.11 -5.51 7.84
N VAL A 77 -1.23 -4.29 7.28
CA VAL A 77 -2.49 -3.56 7.19
C VAL A 77 -3.28 -4.10 6.01
N GLN A 78 -4.50 -4.58 6.29
CA GLN A 78 -5.41 -5.18 5.30
C GLN A 78 -6.64 -4.31 5.05
N GLY A 79 -6.83 -3.26 5.85
CA GLY A 79 -7.95 -2.34 5.69
C GLY A 79 -7.78 -1.07 6.51
N ILE A 80 -8.33 0.02 5.98
CA ILE A 80 -8.37 1.34 6.60
C ILE A 80 -9.83 1.82 6.54
N ILE A 81 -10.38 2.17 7.70
CA ILE A 81 -11.71 2.76 7.86
C ILE A 81 -11.50 4.12 8.50
N LEU A 82 -12.03 5.16 7.84
CA LEU A 82 -11.99 6.52 8.36
C LEU A 82 -13.14 6.75 9.33
N TYR A 83 -12.87 7.40 10.45
CA TYR A 83 -13.90 7.97 11.32
C TYR A 83 -14.18 9.41 10.89
N ALA A 84 -14.83 9.53 9.74
CA ALA A 84 -15.01 10.79 9.02
C ALA A 84 -16.40 10.88 8.37
N GLY A 85 -16.83 12.09 8.05
CA GLY A 85 -18.11 12.33 7.41
C GLY A 85 -18.44 13.81 7.23
N PRO A 86 -19.65 14.15 6.75
CA PRO A 86 -20.04 15.54 6.54
C PRO A 86 -20.27 16.26 7.87
N GLU A 87 -19.97 17.56 7.92
CA GLU A 87 -20.18 18.40 9.11
C GLU A 87 -21.65 18.38 9.55
N MET A 88 -22.60 18.37 8.60
CA MET A 88 -24.04 18.25 8.85
C MET A 88 -24.43 17.00 9.66
N SER A 89 -23.63 15.93 9.62
CA SER A 89 -23.87 14.71 10.41
C SER A 89 -23.19 14.72 11.78
N GLY A 90 -22.62 15.86 12.20
CA GLY A 90 -21.98 16.03 13.50
C GLY A 90 -20.50 15.65 13.55
N PHE A 91 -19.88 15.33 12.42
CA PHE A 91 -18.43 15.13 12.35
C PHE A 91 -17.72 16.47 12.55
N ASN A 92 -16.73 16.51 13.44
CA ASN A 92 -16.02 17.75 13.80
C ASN A 92 -14.49 17.62 13.80
N LYS A 93 -13.96 16.39 13.73
CA LYS A 93 -12.53 16.11 13.63
C LYS A 93 -12.09 16.05 12.17
N LEU A 94 -12.46 14.98 11.48
CA LEU A 94 -12.18 14.76 10.06
C LEU A 94 -13.48 14.93 9.25
N THR A 95 -13.79 16.18 8.92
CA THR A 95 -14.95 16.52 8.08
C THR A 95 -14.59 16.31 6.63
N LEU A 96 -15.33 15.48 5.89
CA LEU A 96 -15.10 15.25 4.45
C LEU A 96 -15.83 16.29 3.59
N ALA A 97 -17.05 16.66 3.99
CA ALA A 97 -17.84 17.69 3.35
C ALA A 97 -18.35 18.73 4.37
N ASP A 98 -18.57 19.95 3.91
CA ASP A 98 -19.11 21.05 4.72
C ASP A 98 -20.64 20.93 4.94
N ASN A 99 -21.25 21.96 5.52
CA ASN A 99 -22.69 21.96 5.80
C ASN A 99 -23.56 22.05 4.52
N ASP A 100 -22.98 22.48 3.41
CA ASP A 100 -23.64 22.59 2.11
C ASP A 100 -23.31 21.39 1.20
N PHE A 101 -22.65 20.36 1.75
CA PHE A 101 -22.15 19.18 1.04
C PHE A 101 -21.09 19.48 -0.04
N ASN A 102 -20.40 20.61 0.05
CA ASN A 102 -19.20 20.83 -0.75
C ASN A 102 -18.03 20.04 -0.13
N ASN A 103 -17.12 19.56 -0.97
CA ASN A 103 -15.93 18.88 -0.50
C ASN A 103 -15.06 19.85 0.32
N THR A 104 -14.50 19.34 1.40
CA THR A 104 -13.46 20.06 2.16
C THR A 104 -12.08 19.66 1.65
N GLU A 105 -11.03 20.37 2.06
CA GLU A 105 -9.64 19.99 1.72
C GLU A 105 -9.28 18.57 2.19
N ALA A 106 -9.85 18.12 3.31
CA ALA A 106 -9.69 16.74 3.77
C ALA A 106 -10.45 15.75 2.88
N GLY A 107 -11.65 16.09 2.43
CA GLY A 107 -12.40 15.32 1.44
C GLY A 107 -11.64 15.18 0.12
N ASP A 108 -11.14 16.30 -0.42
CA ASP A 108 -10.34 16.34 -1.65
C ASP A 108 -9.08 15.47 -1.53
N LEU A 109 -8.43 15.47 -0.36
CA LEU A 109 -7.31 14.57 -0.08
C LEU A 109 -7.71 13.10 -0.16
N ILE A 110 -8.82 12.70 0.46
CA ILE A 110 -9.26 11.29 0.45
C ILE A 110 -9.60 10.87 -0.99
N ASP A 111 -10.29 11.72 -1.74
CA ASP A 111 -10.62 11.44 -3.14
C ASP A 111 -9.35 11.28 -3.99
N LYS A 112 -8.36 12.16 -3.81
CA LYS A 112 -7.05 12.07 -4.46
C LYS A 112 -6.36 10.74 -4.16
N LEU A 113 -6.28 10.34 -2.89
CA LEU A 113 -5.62 9.10 -2.47
C LEU A 113 -6.36 7.86 -3.01
N LEU A 114 -7.69 7.86 -3.00
CA LEU A 114 -8.48 6.76 -3.56
C LEU A 114 -8.26 6.61 -5.06
N GLN A 115 -8.21 7.72 -5.82
CA GLN A 115 -7.89 7.69 -7.25
C GLN A 115 -6.46 7.18 -7.49
N GLU A 116 -5.51 7.59 -6.66
CA GLU A 116 -4.12 7.15 -6.73
C GLU A 116 -3.96 5.65 -6.43
N TRP A 117 -4.73 5.09 -5.49
CA TRP A 117 -4.63 3.69 -5.08
C TRP A 117 -5.47 2.71 -5.90
N GLN A 118 -6.31 3.20 -6.80
CA GLN A 118 -7.05 2.37 -7.76
C GLN A 118 -6.17 1.84 -8.91
N GLN A 119 -4.87 2.14 -8.92
CA GLN A 119 -3.95 1.58 -9.91
C GLN A 119 -3.91 0.05 -9.74
N GLU A 120 -4.38 -0.67 -10.75
CA GLU A 120 -4.26 -2.13 -10.79
C GLU A 120 -2.78 -2.55 -10.81
N PRO A 121 -2.44 -3.76 -10.33
CA PRO A 121 -1.12 -4.33 -10.55
C PRO A 121 -0.77 -4.20 -12.03
N ALA A 122 0.32 -3.50 -12.34
CA ALA A 122 0.77 -3.32 -13.71
C ALA A 122 1.27 -4.66 -14.26
N GLU A 123 0.38 -5.45 -14.86
CA GLU A 123 0.74 -6.59 -15.68
C GLU A 123 1.19 -6.09 -17.05
N ILE A 124 2.51 -6.01 -17.25
CA ILE A 124 3.08 -5.58 -18.51
C ILE A 124 3.46 -6.83 -19.31
N PRO A 125 2.74 -7.17 -20.39
CA PRO A 125 3.14 -8.26 -21.26
C PRO A 125 4.47 -7.92 -21.93
N VAL A 126 5.40 -8.87 -21.91
CA VAL A 126 6.67 -8.76 -22.65
C VAL A 126 6.38 -9.04 -24.12
N GLU A 127 6.29 -8.00 -24.95
CA GLU A 127 6.23 -8.15 -26.41
C GLU A 127 7.65 -8.35 -26.97
N TYR A 128 7.79 -9.28 -27.91
CA TYR A 128 9.08 -9.69 -28.47
C TYR A 128 9.81 -8.50 -29.13
N HIS A 129 11.04 -8.21 -28.69
CA HIS A 129 11.95 -7.31 -29.40
C HIS A 129 12.89 -8.11 -30.30
N GLU A 130 13.15 -7.58 -31.51
CA GLU A 130 13.85 -8.25 -32.61
C GLU A 130 15.27 -8.73 -32.25
N HIS A 131 15.58 -9.95 -32.71
CA HIS A 131 16.87 -10.62 -32.59
C HIS A 131 17.92 -10.00 -33.52
N ASN A 132 19.14 -9.75 -33.01
CA ASN A 132 20.35 -9.72 -33.82
C ASN A 132 21.11 -11.03 -33.62
N ASP A 133 21.07 -11.89 -34.63
CA ASP A 133 21.62 -13.25 -34.64
C ASP A 133 23.15 -13.29 -34.83
N GLU A 134 23.95 -12.73 -33.92
CA GLU A 134 25.42 -12.87 -34.01
C GLU A 134 26.15 -13.39 -32.77
N GLU A 135 25.49 -13.62 -31.62
CA GLU A 135 26.15 -14.28 -30.47
C GLU A 135 25.35 -15.44 -29.89
N GLN A 136 26.06 -16.53 -29.56
CA GLN A 136 25.57 -17.83 -29.09
C GLN A 136 24.92 -17.82 -27.69
N SER A 137 24.46 -16.66 -27.22
CA SER A 137 23.61 -16.51 -26.04
C SER A 137 22.41 -15.65 -26.41
N ARG A 138 21.22 -16.27 -26.44
CA ARG A 138 19.96 -15.58 -26.72
C ARG A 138 19.60 -14.65 -25.56
N ILE A 139 20.16 -13.45 -25.53
CA ILE A 139 19.75 -12.41 -24.59
C ILE A 139 18.56 -11.66 -25.21
N ILE A 140 17.37 -11.86 -24.66
CA ILE A 140 16.20 -11.04 -24.99
C ILE A 140 16.21 -9.85 -24.04
N GLY A 141 16.58 -8.66 -24.55
CA GLY A 141 16.49 -7.41 -23.80
C GLY A 141 15.06 -6.88 -23.79
N PHE A 142 14.54 -6.54 -22.62
CA PHE A 142 13.23 -5.93 -22.44
C PHE A 142 13.33 -4.78 -21.42
N SER A 143 12.75 -3.62 -21.75
CA SER A 143 12.81 -2.41 -20.93
C SER A 143 11.44 -1.72 -20.89
N PRO A 144 10.49 -2.22 -20.09
CA PRO A 144 9.21 -1.58 -19.91
C PRO A 144 9.37 -0.33 -19.03
N GLU A 145 8.59 0.71 -19.32
CA GLU A 145 8.41 1.82 -18.40
C GLU A 145 7.11 1.60 -17.61
N VAL A 146 7.24 1.55 -16.28
CA VAL A 146 6.10 1.45 -15.36
C VAL A 146 6.13 2.65 -14.42
N SER A 147 4.98 3.30 -14.24
CA SER A 147 4.81 4.33 -13.21
C SER A 147 4.30 3.67 -11.94
N LEU A 148 5.14 3.66 -10.90
CA LEU A 148 4.83 3.14 -9.59
C LEU A 148 4.83 4.27 -8.56
N LEU A 149 4.08 4.10 -7.48
CA LEU A 149 4.13 5.01 -6.33
C LEU A 149 5.46 4.84 -5.59
N HIS A 150 5.79 5.79 -4.71
CA HIS A 150 6.93 5.64 -3.82
C HIS A 150 6.71 4.44 -2.89
N GLY A 151 7.67 3.53 -2.80
CA GLY A 151 7.58 2.40 -1.89
C GLY A 151 8.49 1.21 -2.23
N HIS A 152 8.36 0.15 -1.42
CA HIS A 152 9.03 -1.13 -1.65
C HIS A 152 8.10 -2.09 -2.37
N TYR A 153 8.55 -2.56 -3.52
CA TYR A 153 7.83 -3.47 -4.40
C TYR A 153 8.51 -4.83 -4.42
N THR A 154 7.71 -5.87 -4.52
CA THR A 154 8.17 -7.21 -4.88
C THR A 154 7.78 -7.44 -6.33
N VAL A 155 8.78 -7.49 -7.22
CA VAL A 155 8.56 -7.72 -8.65
C VAL A 155 8.74 -9.21 -8.92
N THR A 156 7.73 -9.82 -9.54
CA THR A 156 7.77 -11.23 -9.96
C THR A 156 7.74 -11.30 -11.47
N VAL A 157 8.80 -11.87 -12.06
CA VAL A 157 8.88 -12.13 -13.49
C VAL A 157 8.53 -13.60 -13.70
N THR A 158 7.60 -13.88 -14.61
CA THR A 158 7.15 -15.25 -14.92
C THR A 158 7.28 -15.53 -16.41
N ASN A 159 7.60 -16.78 -16.76
CA ASN A 159 7.49 -17.23 -18.14
C ASN A 159 6.06 -17.74 -18.41
N PRO A 160 5.31 -17.16 -19.37
CA PRO A 160 3.91 -17.54 -19.61
C PRO A 160 3.77 -18.98 -20.16
N SER A 161 4.79 -19.50 -20.83
CA SER A 161 4.80 -20.87 -21.39
C SER A 161 5.36 -21.90 -20.40
N MET A 162 6.20 -21.49 -19.45
CA MET A 162 6.85 -22.38 -18.48
C MET A 162 6.53 -21.94 -17.05
N LYS A 163 5.40 -22.41 -16.51
CA LYS A 163 4.85 -21.98 -15.20
C LYS A 163 5.79 -22.15 -14.00
N ASN A 164 6.81 -22.98 -14.11
CA ASN A 164 7.79 -23.23 -13.03
C ASN A 164 9.00 -22.29 -13.09
N PHE A 165 9.07 -21.41 -14.09
CA PHE A 165 10.15 -20.45 -14.24
C PHE A 165 9.65 -19.07 -13.84
N SER A 166 9.96 -18.71 -12.61
CA SER A 166 9.79 -17.37 -12.09
C SER A 166 11.01 -16.93 -11.30
N THR A 167 11.24 -15.63 -11.27
CA THR A 167 12.17 -15.02 -10.32
C THR A 167 11.47 -13.86 -9.64
N THR A 168 11.89 -13.59 -8.40
CA THR A 168 11.35 -12.51 -7.59
C THR A 168 12.49 -11.69 -7.05
N PHE A 169 12.35 -10.37 -7.12
CA PHE A 169 13.31 -9.42 -6.56
C PHE A 169 12.57 -8.22 -5.95
N SER A 170 13.27 -7.49 -5.09
CA SER A 170 12.73 -6.29 -4.44
C SER A 170 13.22 -5.03 -5.16
N LEU A 171 12.30 -4.10 -5.41
CA LEU A 171 12.56 -2.80 -6.03
C LEU A 171 12.09 -1.72 -5.07
N GLU A 172 12.94 -0.73 -4.80
CA GLU A 172 12.53 0.49 -4.10
C GLU A 172 12.31 1.60 -5.13
N VAL A 173 11.12 2.19 -5.12
CA VAL A 173 10.76 3.31 -5.98
C VAL A 173 10.82 4.58 -5.14
N THR A 174 11.72 5.49 -5.50
CA THR A 174 11.88 6.79 -4.83
C THR A 174 11.48 7.94 -5.75
N THR A 175 11.21 9.11 -5.18
CA THR A 175 10.88 10.33 -5.94
C THR A 175 12.11 10.97 -6.57
N GLU A 176 13.32 10.54 -6.19
CA GLU A 176 14.57 10.93 -6.82
C GLU A 176 14.81 10.05 -8.05
N THR A 177 14.78 10.67 -9.23
CA THR A 177 14.88 10.00 -10.52
C THR A 177 16.25 9.36 -10.74
N GLY A 178 16.30 8.12 -11.27
CA GLY A 178 17.46 7.65 -12.03
C GLY A 178 17.95 6.22 -11.88
N GLN A 179 17.22 5.29 -11.25
CA GLN A 179 17.68 3.88 -11.21
C GLN A 179 17.05 3.04 -12.32
N LEU A 180 17.81 2.84 -13.40
CA LEU A 180 17.59 1.70 -14.29
C LEU A 180 18.01 0.42 -13.56
N GLN A 181 17.06 -0.44 -13.23
CA GLN A 181 17.37 -1.78 -12.72
C GLN A 181 17.28 -2.79 -13.86
N VAL A 182 18.41 -3.43 -14.16
CA VAL A 182 18.49 -4.51 -15.15
C VAL A 182 18.35 -5.83 -14.40
N VAL A 183 17.37 -6.63 -14.79
CA VAL A 183 17.17 -7.99 -14.27
C VAL A 183 17.47 -8.99 -15.35
N GLN A 184 18.43 -9.88 -15.09
CA GLN A 184 18.80 -10.97 -15.99
C GLN A 184 18.10 -12.25 -15.53
N LEU A 185 17.27 -12.82 -16.40
CA LEU A 185 16.71 -14.16 -16.22
C LEU A 185 17.54 -15.13 -17.07
N GLU A 186 18.35 -15.96 -16.42
CA GLU A 186 19.08 -17.02 -17.11
C GLU A 186 18.20 -18.27 -17.18
N LEU A 187 17.97 -18.78 -18.40
CA LEU A 187 17.21 -19.99 -18.66
C LEU A 187 18.20 -21.09 -19.06
N ASP A 188 18.58 -21.93 -18.10
CA ASP A 188 19.29 -23.16 -18.40
C ASP A 188 18.30 -24.18 -18.98
N VAL A 189 18.49 -24.55 -20.25
CA VAL A 189 17.70 -25.57 -20.96
C VAL A 189 18.50 -26.86 -21.09
#